data_AF-A0ABD5FHL9-F1
#
_entry.id   AF-A0ABD5FHL9-F1
#
_cell.length_a   1.000
_cell.length_b   1.000
_cell.length_c   1.000
_cell.angle_alpha   90.00
_cell.angle_beta   90.00
_cell.angle_gamma   90.00
#
_symmetry.space_group_name_H-M   'P 1'
#
loop_
_entity.id
_entity.type
_entity.pdbx_description
1 polymer ?
#
loop_
_entity_poly.entity_id
_entity_poly.type
_entity_poly.pdbx_seq_one_letter_code
_entity_poly.pdbx_strand_id
1 'polypeptide(L)'
;MKITVDARAAMKSAAEYVLNDLECLPVELELTDDPNDLLKTASDITSEYQDEFFRCLEMEFNFRLFHSISEQLADNGIHIVRKEDS
;
A
#
# COMPACT_ATOMS: atom_id res chain seq x y z
N MET A 1 -19.88 23.06 7.07
CA MET A 1 -18.45 22.75 7.31
C MET A 1 -17.88 22.06 6.08
N LYS A 2 -16.62 22.29 5.72
CA LYS A 2 -15.94 21.63 4.60
C LYS A 2 -14.51 21.27 5.04
N ILE A 3 -14.03 20.11 4.64
CA ILE A 3 -12.64 19.68 4.80
C ILE A 3 -12.03 19.46 3.41
N THR A 4 -10.70 19.51 3.30
CA THR A 4 -10.00 19.27 2.04
C THR A 4 -9.26 17.95 2.13
N VAL A 5 -9.62 17.01 1.27
CA VAL A 5 -8.96 15.70 1.20
C VAL A 5 -8.00 15.69 0.02
N ASP A 6 -6.70 15.70 0.31
CA ASP A 6 -5.65 15.57 -0.71
C ASP A 6 -5.26 14.10 -0.88
N ALA A 7 -6.07 13.37 -1.66
CA ALA A 7 -5.81 11.96 -1.96
C ALA A 7 -4.49 11.75 -2.72
N ARG A 8 -4.02 12.75 -3.49
CA ARG A 8 -2.77 12.65 -4.23
C ARG A 8 -1.57 12.68 -3.27
N ALA A 9 -1.58 13.58 -2.29
CA ALA A 9 -0.53 13.62 -1.27
C ALA A 9 -0.50 12.32 -0.45
N ALA A 10 -1.67 11.81 -0.05
CA ALA A 10 -1.78 10.54 0.65
C ALA A 10 -1.23 9.36 -0.18
N MET A 11 -1.62 9.27 -1.46
CA MET A 11 -1.14 8.23 -2.37
C MET A 11 0.37 8.30 -2.60
N LYS A 12 0.91 9.51 -2.78
CA LYS A 12 2.35 9.70 -2.95
C LYS A 12 3.13 9.21 -1.73
N SER A 13 2.69 9.61 -0.53
CA SER A 13 3.33 9.19 0.72
C SER A 13 3.19 7.68 0.97
N ALA A 14 2.06 7.08 0.63
CA ALA A 14 1.85 5.64 0.73
C ALA A 14 2.79 4.87 -0.21
N ALA A 15 2.91 5.29 -1.47
CA ALA A 15 3.81 4.67 -2.43
C ALA A 15 5.28 4.79 -2.02
N GLU A 16 5.70 5.97 -1.53
CA GLU A 16 7.06 6.17 -1.00
C GLU A 16 7.35 5.25 0.19
N TYR A 17 6.39 5.06 1.10
CA TYR A 17 6.54 4.14 2.23
C TYR A 17 6.69 2.70 1.76
N VAL A 18 5.76 2.22 0.93
CA VAL A 18 5.78 0.84 0.44
C VAL A 18 7.05 0.57 -0.35
N LEU A 19 7.52 1.48 -1.20
CA LEU A 19 8.76 1.26 -1.96
C LEU A 19 10.03 1.16 -1.09
N ASN A 20 10.03 1.79 0.10
CA ASN A 20 11.17 1.75 1.01
C ASN A 20 11.11 0.60 2.00
N ASP A 21 9.91 0.22 2.43
CA ASP A 21 9.70 -0.74 3.53
C ASP A 21 9.18 -2.11 3.05
N LEU A 22 8.78 -2.25 1.78
CA LEU A 22 8.44 -3.55 1.20
C LEU A 22 9.70 -4.39 1.04
N GLU A 23 9.96 -5.25 2.02
CA GLU A 23 11.05 -6.23 1.98
C GLU A 23 10.72 -7.36 1.00
N CYS A 24 10.91 -7.11 -0.30
CA CYS A 24 11.00 -8.19 -1.26
C CYS A 24 12.45 -8.68 -1.29
N LEU A 25 12.67 -9.85 -0.68
CA LEU A 25 13.98 -10.48 -0.66
C LEU A 25 14.42 -10.82 -2.10
N PRO A 26 15.69 -10.62 -2.45
CA PRO A 26 16.23 -11.10 -3.71
C PRO A 26 15.97 -12.60 -3.86
N VAL A 27 15.44 -13.01 -5.02
CA VAL A 27 15.19 -14.41 -5.34
C VAL A 27 16.32 -14.93 -6.23
N GLU A 28 16.95 -16.04 -5.84
CA GLU A 28 17.91 -16.74 -6.69
C GLU A 28 17.16 -17.54 -7.77
N LEU A 29 17.62 -17.43 -9.02
CA LEU A 29 17.05 -18.15 -10.15
C LEU A 29 17.94 -19.35 -10.50
N GLU A 30 17.36 -20.55 -10.47
CA GLU A 30 18.00 -21.73 -11.04
C GLU A 30 17.91 -21.66 -12.57
N LEU A 31 19.05 -21.72 -13.25
CA LEU A 31 19.10 -21.76 -14.70
C LEU A 31 18.83 -23.19 -15.18
N THR A 32 17.85 -23.33 -16.07
CA THR A 32 17.57 -24.58 -16.78
C THR A 32 17.98 -24.47 -18.25
N ASP A 33 18.08 -25.61 -18.93
CA ASP A 33 18.32 -25.63 -20.38
C ASP A 33 17.08 -25.23 -21.21
N ASP A 34 15.92 -25.01 -20.56
CA ASP A 34 14.68 -24.54 -21.20
C ASP A 34 14.45 -23.04 -20.93
N PRO A 35 14.60 -22.17 -21.94
CA PRO A 35 14.32 -20.73 -21.79
C PRO A 35 12.89 -20.42 -21.36
N ASN A 36 11.91 -21.29 -21.61
CA ASN A 36 10.53 -21.06 -21.21
C ASN A 36 10.32 -21.21 -19.70
N ASP A 37 11.10 -22.09 -19.05
CA ASP A 37 11.06 -22.24 -17.60
C ASP A 37 11.54 -20.96 -16.92
N LEU A 38 12.62 -20.35 -17.43
CA LEU A 38 13.11 -19.06 -16.95
C LEU A 38 12.06 -17.95 -17.08
N LEU A 39 11.37 -17.88 -18.23
CA LEU A 39 10.32 -16.89 -18.46
C LEU A 39 9.13 -17.10 -17.51
N LYS A 40 8.78 -18.35 -17.23
CA LYS A 40 7.73 -18.69 -16.27
C LYS A 40 8.12 -18.25 -14.86
N THR A 41 9.32 -18.60 -14.39
CA THR A 41 9.79 -18.20 -13.06
C THR A 41 9.87 -16.68 -12.92
N ALA A 42 10.35 -15.96 -13.94
CA ALA A 42 10.37 -14.50 -13.94
C ALA A 42 8.95 -13.89 -13.88
N SER A 43 7.98 -14.50 -14.57
CA SER A 43 6.58 -14.11 -14.50
C SER A 43 6.02 -14.31 -13.09
N ASP A 44 6.26 -15.46 -12.48
CA ASP A 44 5.76 -15.79 -11.14
C ASP A 44 6.29 -14.80 -10.08
N ILE A 45 7.60 -14.50 -10.11
CA ILE A 45 8.23 -13.50 -9.23
C ILE A 45 7.61 -12.11 -9.44
N THR A 46 7.39 -11.72 -10.68
CA THR A 46 6.80 -10.41 -11.00
C THR A 46 5.37 -10.32 -10.47
N SER A 47 4.58 -11.38 -10.62
CA SER A 47 3.21 -11.45 -10.10
C SER A 47 3.18 -11.37 -8.58
N GLU A 48 4.00 -12.15 -7.89
CA GLU A 48 4.06 -12.14 -6.42
C GLU A 48 4.45 -10.76 -5.87
N TYR A 49 5.48 -10.14 -6.45
CA TYR A 49 5.90 -8.79 -6.08
C TYR A 49 4.78 -7.76 -6.31
N GLN A 50 4.09 -7.83 -7.45
CA GLN A 50 3.01 -6.92 -7.78
C GLN A 50 1.83 -7.05 -6.83
N ASP A 51 1.38 -8.28 -6.56
CA ASP A 51 0.24 -8.53 -5.67
C ASP A 51 0.52 -8.00 -4.26
N GLU A 52 1.73 -8.26 -3.73
CA GLU A 52 2.12 -7.76 -2.41
C GLU A 52 2.27 -6.23 -2.39
N PHE A 53 2.89 -5.64 -3.42
CA PHE A 53 2.98 -4.19 -3.55
C PHE A 53 1.60 -3.52 -3.55
N PHE A 54 0.64 -4.04 -4.32
CA PHE A 54 -0.71 -3.49 -4.38
C PHE A 54 -1.44 -3.63 -3.05
N ARG A 55 -1.32 -4.78 -2.39
CA ARG A 55 -1.91 -5.02 -1.07
C ARG A 55 -1.38 -4.01 -0.03
N CYS A 56 -0.07 -3.82 0.04
CA CYS A 56 0.55 -2.86 0.94
C CYS A 56 0.17 -1.42 0.59
N LEU A 57 0.17 -1.06 -0.69
CA LEU A 57 -0.20 0.27 -1.15
C LEU A 57 -1.64 0.62 -0.80
N GLU A 58 -2.58 -0.31 -0.97
CA GLU A 58 -3.97 -0.12 -0.61
C GLU A 58 -4.13 0.13 0.89
N MET A 59 -3.48 -0.68 1.74
CA MET A 59 -3.52 -0.52 3.18
C MET A 59 -2.97 0.84 3.63
N GLU A 60 -1.78 1.21 3.14
CA GLU A 60 -1.11 2.47 3.50
C GLU A 60 -1.86 3.70 2.98
N PHE A 61 -2.37 3.64 1.76
CA PHE A 61 -3.16 4.73 1.18
C PHE A 61 -4.41 4.99 2.01
N ASN A 62 -5.17 3.94 2.32
CA ASN A 62 -6.37 4.04 3.13
C ASN A 62 -6.06 4.58 4.53
N PHE A 63 -5.03 4.03 5.20
CA PHE A 63 -4.62 4.48 6.52
C PHE A 63 -4.32 5.99 6.53
N ARG A 64 -3.45 6.46 5.62
CA ARG A 64 -3.03 7.87 5.56
C ARG A 64 -4.17 8.81 5.19
N LEU A 65 -5.02 8.40 4.25
CA LEU A 65 -6.18 9.19 3.85
C LEU A 65 -7.17 9.36 5.00
N PHE A 66 -7.54 8.26 5.68
CA PHE A 66 -8.47 8.31 6.79
C PHE A 66 -7.88 9.00 8.02
N HIS A 67 -6.57 8.87 8.25
CA HIS A 67 -5.88 9.61 9.30
C HIS A 67 -6.01 11.12 9.07
N SER A 68 -5.67 11.60 7.87
CA SER A 68 -5.79 13.03 7.53
C SER A 68 -7.23 13.55 7.64
N ILE A 69 -8.23 12.77 7.23
CA ILE A 69 -9.64 13.12 7.40
C ILE A 69 -9.98 13.20 8.90
N SER A 70 -9.55 12.22 9.69
CA SER A 70 -9.84 12.16 11.12
C SER A 70 -9.24 13.35 11.88
N GLU A 71 -8.01 13.74 11.56
CA GLU A 71 -7.36 14.93 12.12
C GLU A 71 -8.14 16.20 11.78
N GLN A 72 -8.51 16.39 10.50
CA GLN A 72 -9.29 17.55 10.08
C GLN A 72 -10.66 17.61 10.74
N LEU A 73 -11.31 16.46 10.98
CA LEU A 73 -12.57 16.42 11.73
C LEU A 73 -12.37 16.82 13.19
N ALA A 74 -11.30 16.34 13.85
CA ALA A 74 -10.98 16.69 15.22
C ALA A 74 -10.67 18.19 15.37
N ASP A 75 -9.96 18.79 14.42
CA ASP A 75 -9.70 20.25 14.38
C ASP A 75 -10.98 21.07 14.27
N ASN A 76 -12.06 20.47 13.75
CA ASN A 76 -13.38 21.08 13.68
C ASN A 76 -14.29 20.66 14.86
N GLY A 77 -13.75 19.99 15.88
CA GLY A 77 -14.49 19.55 17.07
C GLY A 77 -15.39 18.33 16.84
N ILE A 78 -15.19 17.59 15.75
CA ILE A 78 -15.92 16.36 15.45
C ILE A 78 -15.04 15.17 15.80
N HIS A 79 -15.43 14.44 16.86
CA HIS A 79 -14.74 13.22 17.27
C HIS A 79 -15.46 11.99 16.71
N ILE A 80 -14.71 11.12 16.02
CA ILE A 80 -15.21 9.84 15.55
C ILE A 80 -15.26 8.89 16.77
N VAL A 81 -16.46 8.58 17.26
CA VAL A 81 -16.68 7.59 18.33
C VAL A 81 -16.89 6.22 17.67
N ARG A 82 -16.09 5.21 18.05
CA ARG A 82 -16.29 3.83 17.60
C ARG A 82 -17.60 3.30 18.20
N LYS A 83 -18.45 2.69 17.38
CA LYS A 83 -19.78 2.20 17.77
C LYS A 83 -19.77 0.93 18.65
N GLU A 84 -18.63 0.48 19.15
CA GLU A 84 -18.52 -0.76 19.94
C GLU A 84 -18.77 -0.57 21.45
N ASP A 85 -18.97 0.67 21.92
CA ASP A 85 -19.34 0.97 23.31
C ASP A 85 -20.80 1.45 23.41
N SER A 86 -21.77 0.61 23.03
CA SER A 86 -23.21 0.84 23.24
C SER A 86 -23.95 -0.46 23.53
#